data_AF-A0A258FLY1-F1
#
_entry.id   AF-A0A258FLY1-F1
#
_cell.length_a   1.000
_cell.length_b   1.000
_cell.length_c   1.000
_cell.angle_alpha   90.00
_cell.angle_beta   90.00
_cell.angle_gamma   90.00
#
_symmetry.space_group_name_H-M   'P 1'
#
loop_
_entity.id
_entity.type
_entity.pdbx_description
1 polymer ?
#
loop_
_entity_poly.entity_id
_entity_poly.type
_entity_poly.pdbx_seq_one_letter_code
_entity_poly.pdbx_strand_id
1 'polypeptide(L)'
;MIVAAAWIDGGWIYSQDPAQDAKYEIHDNWIWGPYDAPDRNTGYWIGDGWIWGPVGAEKVHTGFYISGGWIWGPSARLPFVK
;
A
#
# COMPACT_ATOMS: atom_id res chain seq x y z
N MET A 1 14.17 -11.23 1.44
CA MET A 1 14.89 -9.95 1.26
C MET A 1 13.89 -8.85 1.50
N ILE A 2 14.24 -7.80 2.25
CA ILE A 2 13.39 -6.62 2.42
C ILE A 2 13.80 -5.61 1.35
N VAL A 3 12.82 -5.05 0.64
CA VAL A 3 13.03 -4.06 -0.42
C VAL A 3 12.10 -2.87 -0.23
N ALA A 4 12.49 -1.71 -0.77
CA ALA A 4 11.60 -0.57 -0.88
C ALA A 4 10.57 -0.86 -1.98
N ALA A 5 9.29 -0.83 -1.61
CA ALA A 5 8.18 -1.07 -2.54
C ALA A 5 7.59 0.24 -3.06
N ALA A 6 7.54 1.26 -2.22
CA ALA A 6 6.93 2.55 -2.53
C ALA A 6 7.41 3.63 -1.57
N TRP A 7 7.16 4.89 -1.91
CA TRP A 7 7.32 6.02 -0.99
C TRP A 7 6.00 6.75 -0.78
N ILE A 8 5.92 7.45 0.35
CA ILE A 8 4.77 8.24 0.77
C ILE A 8 5.15 9.71 0.70
N ASP A 9 4.35 10.50 -0.03
CA ASP A 9 4.47 11.95 -0.10
C ASP A 9 3.09 12.61 -0.12
N GLY A 10 2.86 13.60 0.74
CA GLY A 10 1.60 14.33 0.81
C GLY A 10 0.35 13.47 1.05
N GLY A 11 0.46 12.31 1.71
CA GLY A 11 -0.64 11.36 1.90
C GLY A 11 -0.88 10.42 0.71
N TRP A 12 -0.04 10.48 -0.32
CA TRP A 12 -0.09 9.60 -1.48
C TRP A 12 1.03 8.57 -1.42
N ILE A 13 0.72 7.36 -1.89
CA ILE A 13 1.66 6.27 -2.10
C ILE A 13 2.02 6.22 -3.59
N TYR A 14 3.31 6.19 -3.86
CA TYR A 14 3.89 6.09 -5.20
C TYR A 14 4.75 4.83 -5.28
N SER A 15 4.42 3.92 -6.20
CA SER A 15 5.17 2.67 -6.33
C SER A 15 6.54 2.87 -6.95
N GLN A 16 7.51 2.07 -6.48
CA GLN A 16 8.82 1.92 -7.13
C GLN A 16 8.74 1.08 -8.41
N ASP A 17 7.69 0.25 -8.56
CA ASP A 17 7.48 -0.58 -9.74
C ASP A 17 6.68 0.21 -10.79
N PRO A 18 7.27 0.52 -11.97
CA PRO A 18 6.57 1.23 -13.04
C PRO A 18 5.32 0.50 -13.57
N ALA A 19 5.23 -0.82 -13.39
CA ALA A 19 4.01 -1.56 -13.69
C ALA A 19 2.86 -1.24 -12.71
N GLN A 20 3.14 -0.49 -11.65
CA GLN A 20 2.22 -0.06 -10.60
C GLN A 20 2.10 1.48 -10.53
N ASP A 21 2.25 2.19 -11.66
CA ASP A 21 2.20 3.66 -11.77
C ASP A 21 0.86 4.30 -11.32
N ALA A 22 -0.04 3.50 -10.76
CA ALA A 22 -1.24 3.90 -10.05
C ALA A 22 -0.89 4.64 -8.75
N LYS A 23 -1.46 5.84 -8.58
CA LYS A 23 -1.40 6.61 -7.33
C LYS A 23 -2.44 6.10 -6.35
N TYR A 24 -2.03 5.79 -5.13
CA TYR A 24 -2.92 5.42 -4.03
C TYR A 24 -2.93 6.52 -2.97
N GLU A 25 -4.08 6.77 -2.36
CA GLU A 25 -4.29 7.79 -1.34
C GLU A 25 -4.42 7.12 0.04
N ILE A 26 -3.81 7.72 1.06
CA ILE A 26 -4.01 7.36 2.45
C ILE A 26 -5.02 8.34 3.05
N HIS A 27 -6.18 7.84 3.45
CA HIS A 27 -7.22 8.65 4.10
C HIS A 27 -7.86 7.85 5.22
N ASP A 28 -7.90 8.42 6.44
CA ASP A 28 -8.35 7.76 7.67
C ASP A 28 -7.68 6.40 7.93
N ASN A 29 -6.37 6.32 7.65
CA ASN A 29 -5.56 5.10 7.67
C ASN A 29 -5.93 4.03 6.63
N TRP A 30 -6.93 4.25 5.78
CA TRP A 30 -7.26 3.36 4.67
C TRP A 30 -6.47 3.71 3.42
N ILE A 31 -6.21 2.70 2.59
CA ILE A 31 -5.52 2.85 1.31
C ILE A 31 -6.57 2.81 0.19
N TRP A 32 -6.65 3.89 -0.57
CA TRP A 32 -7.63 4.08 -1.64
C TRP A 32 -6.93 4.21 -2.98
N GLY A 33 -7.33 3.41 -3.95
CA GLY A 33 -6.91 3.58 -5.33
C GLY A 33 -7.01 2.31 -6.17
N PRO A 34 -6.48 2.34 -7.41
CA PRO A 34 -5.85 3.48 -8.08
C PRO A 34 -6.71 4.74 -8.15
N TYR A 35 -6.12 5.95 -8.19
CA TYR A 35 -6.86 7.22 -8.30
C TYR A 35 -7.90 7.23 -9.44
N ASP A 36 -7.54 6.70 -10.61
CA ASP A 36 -8.39 6.66 -11.81
C ASP A 36 -9.29 5.41 -11.89
N ALA A 37 -9.32 4.56 -10.85
CA ALA A 37 -10.12 3.35 -10.85
C ALA A 37 -11.60 3.67 -10.54
N PRO A 38 -12.56 2.98 -11.20
CA PRO A 38 -13.99 3.14 -10.92
C PRO A 38 -14.38 2.68 -9.52
N ASP A 39 -13.65 1.70 -8.97
CA ASP A 39 -13.68 1.32 -7.56
C ASP A 39 -12.28 1.54 -6.97
N ARG A 40 -12.20 2.46 -6.01
CA ARG A 40 -10.95 2.85 -5.33
C ARG A 40 -10.77 2.08 -4.02
N ASN A 41 -11.72 1.25 -3.60
CA ASN A 41 -11.58 0.52 -2.36
C ASN A 41 -10.61 -0.65 -2.54
N THR A 42 -9.44 -0.55 -1.92
CA THR A 42 -8.49 -1.66 -1.91
C THR A 42 -8.82 -2.69 -0.83
N GLY A 43 -9.50 -2.26 0.24
CA GLY A 43 -9.70 -3.04 1.46
C GLY A 43 -8.47 -3.13 2.36
N TYR A 44 -7.39 -2.39 2.09
CA TYR A 44 -6.17 -2.37 2.90
C TYR A 44 -6.10 -1.10 3.75
N TRP A 45 -5.43 -1.21 4.90
CA TRP A 45 -5.27 -0.11 5.85
C TRP A 45 -3.90 -0.14 6.52
N ILE A 46 -3.55 0.95 7.18
CA ILE A 46 -2.33 1.14 7.94
C ILE A 46 -2.67 1.05 9.43
N GLY A 47 -1.93 0.26 10.18
CA GLY A 47 -2.08 0.10 11.63
C GLY A 47 -0.75 -0.25 12.27
N ASP A 48 -0.37 0.44 13.34
CA ASP A 48 0.90 0.24 14.06
C ASP A 48 2.14 0.30 13.14
N GLY A 49 2.09 1.12 12.08
CA GLY A 49 3.15 1.24 11.09
C GLY A 49 3.21 0.09 10.07
N TRP A 50 2.27 -0.86 10.10
CA TRP A 50 2.17 -1.97 9.15
C TRP A 50 0.99 -1.79 8.20
N ILE A 51 1.09 -2.40 7.01
CA ILE A 51 0.00 -2.50 6.05
C ILE A 51 -0.74 -3.81 6.29
N TRP A 52 -2.04 -3.70 6.49
CA TRP A 52 -2.94 -4.78 6.77
C TRP A 52 -3.99 -4.91 5.68
N GLY A 53 -4.56 -6.11 5.55
CA GLY A 53 -5.68 -6.41 4.70
C GLY A 53 -5.39 -7.50 3.66
N PRO A 54 -6.34 -7.71 2.73
CA PRO A 54 -7.59 -6.97 2.63
C PRO A 54 -8.58 -7.35 3.75
N VAL A 55 -9.56 -6.50 4.06
CA VAL A 55 -10.62 -6.80 5.03
C VAL A 55 -11.27 -8.15 4.73
N GLY A 56 -11.44 -8.99 5.75
CA GLY A 56 -12.04 -10.32 5.60
C GLY A 56 -11.08 -11.41 5.14
N ALA A 57 -9.79 -11.12 4.91
CA ALA A 57 -8.79 -12.14 4.61
C ALA A 57 -8.41 -12.98 5.86
N GLU A 58 -8.14 -14.28 5.66
CA GLU A 58 -7.66 -15.17 6.73
C GLU A 58 -6.30 -14.74 7.30
N LYS A 59 -5.46 -14.11 6.47
CA LYS A 59 -4.17 -13.52 6.86
C LYS A 59 -4.16 -12.05 6.46
N VAL A 60 -4.42 -11.18 7.43
CA VAL A 60 -4.45 -9.72 7.23
C VAL A 60 -3.07 -9.08 7.27
N HIS A 61 -2.04 -9.73 7.79
CA HIS A 61 -0.70 -9.14 7.86
C HIS A 61 0.04 -9.35 6.54
N THR A 62 0.26 -8.26 5.79
CA THR A 62 0.87 -8.34 4.45
C THR A 62 2.39 -8.51 4.48
N GLY A 63 3.03 -8.18 5.60
CA GLY A 63 4.49 -8.12 5.71
C GLY A 63 5.09 -6.80 5.21
N PHE A 64 4.26 -5.84 4.79
CA PHE A 64 4.71 -4.49 4.42
C PHE A 64 4.58 -3.53 5.60
N TYR A 65 5.58 -2.67 5.79
CA TYR A 65 5.62 -1.68 6.87
C TYR A 65 6.13 -0.32 6.38
N ILE A 66 5.82 0.71 7.15
CA ILE A 66 6.19 2.10 6.87
C ILE A 66 7.34 2.51 7.77
N SER A 67 8.41 3.04 7.19
CA SER A 67 9.54 3.59 7.92
C SER A 67 10.24 4.68 7.10
N GLY A 68 10.44 5.85 7.70
CA GLY A 68 11.14 6.97 7.07
C GLY A 68 10.45 7.52 5.81
N GLY A 69 9.12 7.45 5.73
CA GLY A 69 8.35 7.85 4.54
C GLY A 69 8.36 6.82 3.40
N TRP A 70 8.91 5.63 3.63
CA TRP A 70 8.95 4.53 2.67
C TRP A 70 8.09 3.36 3.12
N ILE A 71 7.53 2.63 2.17
CA ILE A 71 6.92 1.32 2.36
C ILE A 71 7.96 0.26 2.01
N TRP A 72 8.26 -0.58 2.99
CA TRP A 72 9.20 -1.69 2.90
C TRP A 72 8.46 -3.01 2.97
N GLY A 73 8.95 -4.04 2.29
CA GLY A 73 8.29 -5.34 2.34
C GLY A 73 9.05 -6.47 1.64
N PRO A 74 8.42 -7.64 1.52
CA PRO A 74 9.01 -8.83 0.92
C PRO A 74 9.14 -8.76 -0.61
N SER A 75 8.51 -7.77 -1.25
CA SER A 75 8.46 -7.58 -2.70
C SER A 75 8.39 -6.09 -3.03
N ALA A 76 8.85 -5.70 -4.23
CA ALA A 76 8.62 -4.35 -4.76
C ALA A 76 7.15 -4.12 -5.13
N ARG A 77 6.41 -5.21 -5.39
CA ARG A 77 4.98 -5.18 -5.72
C ARG A 77 4.14 -5.03 -4.45
N LEU A 78 3.46 -3.89 -4.32
CA LEU A 78 2.52 -3.62 -3.23
C LEU A 78 1.35 -4.63 -3.20
N PRO A 79 0.83 -4.98 -2.01
CA PRO A 79 -0.15 -6.07 -1.85
C PRO A 79 -1.55 -5.72 -2.37
N PHE A 80 -1.86 -4.43 -2.48
CA PHE A 80 -3.15 -3.90 -2.96
C PHE A 80 -3.17 -3.57 -4.46
N VAL A 81 -2.08 -3.83 -5.18
CA VAL A 81 -1.99 -3.63 -6.63
C VAL A 81 -2.35 -4.93 -7.34
N LYS A 82 -3.39 -4.90 -8.17
CA LYS A 82 -3.86 -6.05 -8.96
C LYS A 82 -3.02 -6.27 -10.21
#